data_AF-A0A2D5Z703-F1
#
_entry.id   AF-A0A2D5Z703-F1
#
_cell.length_a   1.000
_cell.length_b   1.000
_cell.length_c   1.000
_cell.angle_alpha   90.00
_cell.angle_beta   90.00
_cell.angle_gamma   90.00
#
_symmetry.space_group_name_H-M   'P 1'
#
loop_
_entity.id
_entity.type
_entity.pdbx_description
1 polymer ?
#
loop_
_entity_poly.entity_id
_entity_poly.type
_entity_poly.pdbx_seq_one_letter_code
_entity_poly.pdbx_strand_id
1 'polypeptide(L)'
;MERLHGHCRTLAALAAPVLRQAVAARDGAAQLASTAALLLLEQDESLHAPFVDGFRTLCDLAPDPRTDDPAPHRGFAFTAHLHLAAFARRFEALSDGQWCACEEAIPALIEPLRACERFAESPPPDDRADVVLWQALCILEQAAMLRRDIDAEWVDAVVHQVVGQSALVGDPTSRAAALQALCRLALLARNESWSRRVAMLVQPRRLGDPGESARPWDLFALAWIDRTQESADAMVEDLVHRAPPDVDDALILADCCDTIGMFPEG
;
A
#
# COMPACT_ATOMS: atom_id res chain seq x y z
N MET A 1 9.14 17.42 -8.25
CA MET A 1 9.10 16.03 -8.73
C MET A 1 10.47 15.39 -8.90
N GLU A 2 11.43 15.99 -9.60
CA GLU A 2 12.78 15.40 -9.78
C GLU A 2 13.50 15.06 -8.45
N ARG A 3 13.36 15.91 -7.43
CA ARG A 3 13.93 15.67 -6.09
C ARG A 3 13.32 14.45 -5.39
N LEU A 4 12.00 14.27 -5.47
CA LEU A 4 11.28 13.12 -4.89
C LEU A 4 11.66 11.79 -5.57
N HIS A 5 11.89 11.80 -6.89
CA HIS A 5 12.43 10.62 -7.59
C HIS A 5 13.88 10.31 -7.15
N GLY A 6 14.67 11.34 -6.82
CA GLY A 6 15.96 11.18 -6.15
C GLY A 6 15.83 10.44 -4.81
N HIS A 7 14.76 10.73 -4.04
CA HIS A 7 14.48 10.07 -2.77
C HIS A 7 14.09 8.60 -2.92
N CYS A 8 13.41 8.18 -4.00
CA CYS A 8 13.08 6.77 -4.23
C CYS A 8 14.32 5.86 -4.14
N ARG A 9 15.46 6.28 -4.71
CA ARG A 9 16.71 5.50 -4.62
C ARG A 9 17.23 5.39 -3.19
N THR A 10 17.16 6.49 -2.45
CA THR A 10 17.59 6.53 -1.04
C THR A 10 16.73 5.61 -0.18
N LEU A 11 15.42 5.72 -0.32
CA LEU A 11 14.46 4.89 0.44
C LEU A 11 14.60 3.41 0.08
N ALA A 12 14.78 3.08 -1.21
CA ALA A 12 15.06 1.71 -1.65
C ALA A 12 16.35 1.15 -1.02
N ALA A 13 17.42 1.96 -0.96
CA ALA A 13 18.69 1.57 -0.36
C ALA A 13 18.59 1.36 1.17
N LEU A 14 17.69 2.07 1.86
CA LEU A 14 17.40 1.85 3.27
C LEU A 14 16.59 0.56 3.51
N ALA A 15 15.56 0.33 2.70
CA ALA A 15 14.63 -0.78 2.89
C ALA A 15 15.20 -2.14 2.46
N ALA A 16 15.87 -2.21 1.31
CA ALA A 16 16.26 -3.49 0.69
C ALA A 16 17.15 -4.39 1.57
N PRO A 17 18.17 -3.89 2.31
CA PRO A 17 18.97 -4.75 3.18
C PRO A 17 18.16 -5.40 4.30
N VAL A 18 17.21 -4.66 4.90
CA VAL A 18 16.34 -5.14 5.97
C VAL A 18 15.37 -6.19 5.44
N LEU A 19 14.77 -5.94 4.28
CA LEU A 19 13.84 -6.88 3.66
C LEU A 19 14.53 -8.18 3.24
N ARG A 20 15.76 -8.13 2.72
CA ARG A 20 16.55 -9.36 2.42
C ARG A 20 16.78 -10.21 3.66
N GLN A 21 17.11 -9.58 4.78
CA GLN A 21 17.27 -10.29 6.05
C GLN A 21 15.93 -10.88 6.51
N ALA A 22 14.83 -10.15 6.35
CA ALA A 22 13.49 -10.63 6.70
C ALA A 22 13.08 -11.85 5.86
N VAL A 23 13.36 -11.86 4.56
CA VAL A 23 13.09 -13.02 3.68
C VAL A 23 13.85 -14.26 4.13
N ALA A 24 15.09 -14.10 4.60
CA ALA A 24 15.93 -15.21 5.04
C ALA A 24 15.62 -15.70 6.47
N ALA A 25 15.07 -14.85 7.33
CA ALA A 25 14.99 -15.10 8.78
C ALA A 25 13.56 -15.26 9.32
N ARG A 26 12.53 -14.96 8.54
CA ARG A 26 11.12 -15.02 8.97
C ARG A 26 10.33 -16.03 8.14
N ASP A 27 9.22 -16.47 8.71
CA ASP A 27 8.23 -17.33 8.07
C ASP A 27 6.87 -16.61 7.98
N GLY A 28 5.96 -17.12 7.15
CA GLY A 28 4.57 -16.67 7.06
C GLY A 28 4.41 -15.27 6.44
N ALA A 29 3.36 -14.54 6.84
CA ALA A 29 2.93 -13.30 6.17
C ALA A 29 4.04 -12.23 6.06
N ALA A 30 4.91 -12.09 7.07
CA ALA A 30 6.00 -11.12 7.04
C ALA A 30 7.07 -11.47 5.99
N GLN A 31 7.34 -12.76 5.78
CA GLN A 31 8.24 -13.22 4.72
C GLN A 31 7.64 -12.94 3.34
N LEU A 32 6.35 -13.25 3.16
CA LEU A 32 5.61 -13.02 1.91
C LEU A 32 5.62 -11.53 1.55
N ALA A 33 5.27 -10.65 2.50
CA ALA A 33 5.30 -9.21 2.31
C ALA A 33 6.71 -8.72 1.92
N SER A 34 7.75 -9.25 2.57
CA SER A 34 9.13 -8.86 2.30
C SER A 34 9.60 -9.31 0.91
N THR A 35 9.20 -10.50 0.46
CA THR A 35 9.50 -10.98 -0.90
C THR A 35 8.86 -10.08 -1.96
N ALA A 36 7.57 -9.74 -1.82
CA ALA A 36 6.89 -8.85 -2.74
C ALA A 36 7.48 -7.43 -2.73
N ALA A 37 7.77 -6.89 -1.54
CA ALA A 37 8.40 -5.57 -1.40
C ALA A 37 9.80 -5.51 -2.02
N LEU A 38 10.62 -6.57 -1.89
CA LEU A 38 11.92 -6.62 -2.58
C LEU A 38 11.76 -6.63 -4.09
N LEU A 39 10.76 -7.34 -4.64
CA LEU A 39 10.48 -7.31 -6.06
C LEU A 39 9.99 -5.94 -6.56
N LEU A 40 9.34 -5.14 -5.73
CA LEU A 40 9.04 -3.75 -6.07
C LEU A 40 10.32 -2.92 -6.22
N LEU A 41 11.25 -3.09 -5.28
CA LEU A 41 12.49 -2.31 -5.23
C LEU A 41 13.55 -2.76 -6.25
N GLU A 42 13.63 -4.06 -6.52
CA GLU A 42 14.74 -4.68 -7.23
C GLU A 42 14.27 -5.67 -8.30
N GLN A 43 15.11 -5.91 -9.30
CA GLN A 43 14.89 -6.91 -10.36
C GLN A 43 15.70 -8.17 -10.04
N ASP A 44 15.34 -8.86 -8.96
CA ASP A 44 15.99 -10.10 -8.55
C ASP A 44 15.14 -11.32 -8.96
N GLU A 45 15.57 -11.99 -10.03
CA GLU A 45 14.87 -13.18 -10.56
C GLU A 45 14.82 -14.34 -9.57
N SER A 46 15.74 -14.40 -8.59
CA SER A 46 15.73 -15.45 -7.57
C SER A 46 14.48 -15.38 -6.68
N LEU A 47 13.80 -14.23 -6.65
CA LEU A 47 12.58 -14.01 -5.89
C LEU A 47 11.31 -14.40 -6.67
N HIS A 48 11.39 -14.69 -7.99
CA HIS A 48 10.18 -14.96 -8.79
C HIS A 48 9.43 -16.21 -8.32
N ALA A 49 10.14 -17.31 -8.07
CA ALA A 49 9.52 -18.55 -7.57
C ALA A 49 8.85 -18.36 -6.19
N PRO A 50 9.55 -17.88 -5.14
CA PRO A 50 8.93 -17.67 -3.83
C PRO A 50 7.80 -16.62 -3.86
N PHE A 51 7.86 -15.65 -4.77
CA PHE A 51 6.79 -14.70 -4.98
C PHE A 51 5.51 -15.34 -5.55
N VAL A 52 5.65 -16.17 -6.59
CA VAL A 52 4.52 -16.90 -7.19
C VAL A 52 3.88 -17.85 -6.17
N ASP A 53 4.69 -18.56 -5.39
CA ASP A 53 4.21 -19.42 -4.30
C ASP A 53 3.54 -18.59 -3.18
N GLY A 54 3.98 -17.35 -2.99
CA GLY A 54 3.42 -16.39 -2.04
C GLY A 54 1.95 -16.06 -2.30
N PHE A 55 1.52 -15.94 -3.56
CA PHE A 55 0.10 -15.71 -3.89
C PHE A 55 -0.81 -16.81 -3.33
N ARG A 56 -0.42 -18.08 -3.51
CA ARG A 56 -1.18 -19.23 -3.01
C ARG A 56 -1.15 -19.29 -1.49
N THR A 57 0.04 -19.13 -0.91
CA THR A 57 0.23 -19.18 0.55
C THR A 57 -0.57 -18.08 1.25
N LEU A 58 -0.65 -16.89 0.66
CA LEU A 58 -1.41 -15.78 1.22
C LEU A 58 -2.91 -16.10 1.28
N CYS A 59 -3.46 -16.78 0.27
CA CYS A 59 -4.87 -17.22 0.27
C CYS A 59 -5.19 -18.10 1.48
N ASP A 60 -4.27 -19.01 1.83
CA ASP A 60 -4.42 -19.91 3.00
C ASP A 60 -4.29 -19.16 4.34
N LEU A 61 -3.71 -17.96 4.34
CA LEU A 61 -3.52 -17.11 5.52
C LEU A 61 -4.63 -16.05 5.68
N ALA A 62 -5.67 -16.09 4.85
CA ALA A 62 -6.78 -15.14 4.95
C ALA A 62 -7.39 -15.16 6.37
N PRO A 63 -7.57 -13.99 7.01
CA PRO A 63 -8.11 -13.91 8.36
C PRO A 63 -9.55 -14.39 8.41
N ASP A 64 -9.96 -15.03 9.51
CA ASP A 64 -11.34 -15.48 9.70
C ASP A 64 -12.29 -14.25 9.65
N PRO A 65 -13.29 -14.23 8.75
CA PRO A 65 -14.23 -13.11 8.62
C PRO A 65 -15.05 -12.84 9.90
N ARG A 66 -15.09 -13.78 10.85
CA ARG A 66 -15.73 -13.62 12.17
C ARG A 66 -14.86 -12.92 13.19
N THR A 67 -13.58 -12.67 12.87
CA THR A 67 -12.67 -11.94 13.76
C THR A 67 -12.99 -10.46 13.74
N ASP A 68 -13.27 -9.90 14.90
CA ASP A 68 -13.58 -8.47 15.05
C ASP A 68 -12.34 -7.57 15.12
N ASP A 69 -11.16 -8.13 15.39
CA ASP A 69 -9.89 -7.41 15.40
C ASP A 69 -9.50 -6.96 13.98
N PRO A 70 -9.38 -5.65 13.70
CA PRO A 70 -9.00 -5.15 12.39
C PRO A 70 -7.52 -5.40 12.05
N ALA A 71 -6.64 -5.66 13.02
CA ALA A 71 -5.19 -5.75 12.76
C ALA A 71 -4.79 -6.92 11.82
N PRO A 72 -5.31 -8.16 12.00
CA PRO A 72 -5.08 -9.24 11.03
C PRO A 72 -5.57 -8.90 9.62
N HIS A 73 -6.74 -8.26 9.50
CA HIS A 73 -7.31 -7.84 8.21
C HIS A 73 -6.44 -6.77 7.54
N ARG A 74 -5.91 -5.81 8.32
CA ARG A 74 -4.96 -4.81 7.84
C ARG A 74 -3.68 -5.45 7.30
N GLY A 75 -3.06 -6.34 8.07
CA GLY A 75 -1.82 -7.02 7.68
C GLY A 75 -2.00 -7.86 6.41
N PHE A 76 -3.12 -8.58 6.32
CA PHE A 76 -3.49 -9.35 5.14
C PHE A 76 -3.69 -8.45 3.91
N ALA A 77 -4.53 -7.41 4.01
CA ALA A 77 -4.81 -6.51 2.89
C ALA A 77 -3.56 -5.76 2.40
N PHE A 78 -2.69 -5.30 3.32
CA PHE A 78 -1.43 -4.67 2.95
C PHE A 78 -0.46 -5.65 2.26
N THR A 79 -0.37 -6.88 2.74
CA THR A 79 0.47 -7.93 2.11
C THR A 79 -0.06 -8.30 0.73
N ALA A 80 -1.39 -8.41 0.57
CA ALA A 80 -2.03 -8.68 -0.71
C ALA A 80 -1.76 -7.56 -1.71
N HIS A 81 -1.90 -6.32 -1.27
CA HIS A 81 -1.55 -5.13 -2.05
C HIS A 81 -0.10 -5.20 -2.57
N LEU A 82 0.89 -5.46 -1.70
CA LEU A 82 2.29 -5.56 -2.13
C LEU A 82 2.48 -6.63 -3.21
N HIS A 83 1.77 -7.76 -3.13
CA HIS A 83 1.85 -8.81 -4.16
C HIS A 83 1.23 -8.37 -5.48
N LEU A 84 0.06 -7.74 -5.44
CA LEU A 84 -0.63 -7.24 -6.64
C LEU A 84 0.20 -6.15 -7.32
N ALA A 85 0.76 -5.22 -6.55
CA ALA A 85 1.66 -4.17 -7.04
C ALA A 85 2.93 -4.76 -7.67
N ALA A 86 3.60 -5.70 -6.98
CA ALA A 86 4.80 -6.36 -7.51
C ALA A 86 4.50 -7.13 -8.80
N PHE A 87 3.36 -7.81 -8.86
CA PHE A 87 2.92 -8.52 -10.07
C PHE A 87 2.67 -7.54 -11.22
N ALA A 88 1.90 -6.48 -10.99
CA ALA A 88 1.66 -5.42 -11.97
C ALA A 88 2.95 -4.78 -12.49
N ARG A 89 3.97 -4.67 -11.63
CA ARG A 89 5.26 -4.06 -12.00
C ARG A 89 6.20 -5.02 -12.72
N ARG A 90 6.09 -6.32 -12.48
CA ARG A 90 7.04 -7.35 -12.91
C ARG A 90 6.49 -8.35 -13.92
N PHE A 91 5.23 -8.25 -14.33
CA PHE A 91 4.59 -9.25 -15.19
C PHE A 91 5.39 -9.57 -16.47
N GLU A 92 6.07 -8.58 -17.10
CA GLU A 92 6.90 -8.79 -18.30
C GLU A 92 8.20 -9.57 -18.03
N ALA A 93 8.68 -9.60 -16.78
CA ALA A 93 9.87 -10.33 -16.38
C ALA A 93 9.55 -11.76 -15.90
N LEU A 94 8.27 -12.08 -15.71
CA LEU A 94 7.83 -13.43 -15.36
C LEU A 94 7.73 -14.28 -16.62
N SER A 95 8.06 -15.56 -16.52
CA SER A 95 7.72 -16.51 -17.59
C SER A 95 6.21 -16.70 -17.70
N ASP A 96 5.72 -17.09 -18.88
CA ASP A 96 4.28 -17.34 -19.11
C ASP A 96 3.67 -18.25 -18.04
N GLY A 97 4.37 -19.31 -17.64
CA GLY A 97 3.89 -20.23 -16.61
C GLY A 97 3.77 -19.60 -15.22
N GLN A 98 4.70 -18.70 -14.86
CA GLN A 98 4.64 -17.96 -13.60
C GLN A 98 3.53 -16.90 -13.62
N TRP A 99 3.38 -16.23 -14.75
CA TRP A 99 2.32 -15.26 -14.96
C TRP A 99 0.93 -15.90 -14.83
N CYS A 100 0.69 -17.02 -15.53
CA CYS A 100 -0.56 -17.76 -15.44
C CYS A 100 -0.84 -18.22 -14.00
N ALA A 101 0.18 -18.72 -13.29
CA ALA A 101 0.01 -19.17 -11.91
C ALA A 101 -0.41 -18.05 -10.95
N CYS A 102 0.13 -16.84 -11.14
CA CYS A 102 -0.31 -15.65 -10.41
C CYS A 102 -1.73 -15.25 -10.81
N GLU A 103 -2.02 -15.13 -12.11
CA GLU A 103 -3.33 -14.75 -12.63
C GLU A 103 -4.45 -15.66 -12.09
N GLU A 104 -4.22 -16.98 -12.09
CA GLU A 104 -5.16 -17.97 -11.58
C GLU A 104 -5.41 -17.85 -10.07
N ALA A 105 -4.43 -17.36 -9.30
CA ALA A 105 -4.53 -17.22 -7.84
C ALA A 105 -5.23 -15.92 -7.41
N ILE A 106 -5.20 -14.87 -8.25
CA ILE A 106 -5.76 -13.55 -7.93
C ILE A 106 -7.23 -13.62 -7.47
N PRO A 107 -8.15 -14.35 -8.15
CA PRO A 107 -9.54 -14.43 -7.69
C PRO A 107 -9.69 -14.94 -6.24
N ALA A 108 -8.92 -15.96 -5.86
CA ALA A 108 -8.93 -16.50 -4.50
C ALA A 108 -8.34 -15.53 -3.48
N LEU A 109 -7.32 -14.76 -3.88
CA LEU A 109 -6.72 -13.71 -3.04
C LEU A 109 -7.70 -12.56 -2.78
N ILE A 110 -8.48 -12.16 -3.79
CA ILE A 110 -9.40 -11.02 -3.71
C ILE A 110 -10.68 -11.35 -2.94
N GLU A 111 -11.19 -12.58 -3.03
CA GLU A 111 -12.44 -12.99 -2.38
C GLU A 111 -12.58 -12.54 -0.90
N PRO A 112 -11.62 -12.80 0.01
CA PRO A 112 -11.72 -12.34 1.40
C PRO A 112 -11.73 -10.80 1.54
N LEU A 113 -11.16 -10.07 0.58
CA LEU A 113 -11.11 -8.60 0.58
C LEU A 113 -12.45 -7.97 0.17
N ARG A 114 -13.32 -8.73 -0.53
CA ARG A 114 -14.68 -8.28 -0.93
C ARG A 114 -15.60 -8.03 0.26
N ALA A 115 -15.19 -8.37 1.49
CA ALA A 115 -15.91 -7.98 2.71
C ALA A 115 -16.14 -6.46 2.83
N CYS A 116 -15.34 -5.63 2.15
CA CYS A 116 -15.54 -4.19 2.10
C CYS A 116 -16.79 -3.75 1.30
N GLU A 117 -17.34 -4.59 0.41
CA GLU A 117 -18.48 -4.25 -0.45
C GLU A 117 -19.73 -3.87 0.32
N ARG A 118 -19.91 -4.45 1.52
CA ARG A 118 -21.04 -4.10 2.42
C ARG A 118 -21.07 -2.62 2.79
N PHE A 119 -19.96 -1.91 2.60
CA PHE A 119 -19.82 -0.49 2.86
C PHE A 119 -20.01 0.39 1.61
N ALA A 120 -20.51 -0.16 0.50
CA ALA A 120 -20.84 0.65 -0.68
C ALA A 120 -22.02 1.62 -0.40
N GLU A 121 -22.97 1.18 0.41
CA GLU A 121 -24.19 1.94 0.75
C GLU A 121 -24.13 2.61 2.12
N SER A 122 -23.15 2.26 2.95
CA SER A 122 -23.02 2.80 4.30
C SER A 122 -21.57 2.95 4.75
N PRO A 123 -21.26 4.02 5.50
CA PRO A 123 -19.93 4.24 6.04
C PRO A 123 -19.45 3.07 6.94
N PRO A 124 -18.20 2.57 6.82
CA PRO A 124 -17.65 1.67 7.82
C PRO A 124 -17.45 2.34 9.18
N PRO A 125 -17.32 1.56 10.26
CA PRO A 125 -16.85 2.07 11.55
C PRO A 125 -15.48 2.78 11.45
N ASP A 126 -15.26 3.79 12.28
CA ASP A 126 -14.06 4.63 12.26
C ASP A 126 -12.76 3.84 12.37
N ASP A 127 -12.74 2.78 13.19
CA ASP A 127 -11.61 1.89 13.44
C ASP A 127 -11.36 0.87 12.31
N ARG A 128 -12.19 0.87 11.26
CA ARG A 128 -12.07 -0.01 10.08
C ARG A 128 -11.86 0.76 8.78
N ALA A 129 -11.87 2.09 8.81
CA ALA A 129 -11.76 2.91 7.60
C ALA A 129 -10.48 2.63 6.79
N ASP A 130 -9.36 2.42 7.47
CA ASP A 130 -8.07 2.08 6.86
C ASP A 130 -8.05 0.69 6.22
N VAL A 131 -8.57 -0.32 6.92
CA VAL A 131 -8.71 -1.70 6.40
C VAL A 131 -9.57 -1.70 5.14
N VAL A 132 -10.70 -0.99 5.16
CA VAL A 132 -11.61 -0.89 4.02
C VAL A 132 -10.92 -0.23 2.81
N LEU A 133 -10.09 0.79 3.02
CA LEU A 133 -9.33 1.42 1.95
C LEU A 133 -8.27 0.49 1.36
N TRP A 134 -7.55 -0.28 2.20
CA TRP A 134 -6.58 -1.28 1.71
C TRP A 134 -7.27 -2.42 0.93
N GLN A 135 -8.43 -2.88 1.40
CA GLN A 135 -9.24 -3.87 0.69
C GLN A 135 -9.72 -3.34 -0.67
N ALA A 136 -10.26 -2.11 -0.70
CA ALA A 136 -10.71 -1.45 -1.91
C ALA A 136 -9.55 -1.22 -2.91
N LEU A 137 -8.35 -0.89 -2.43
CA LEU A 137 -7.16 -0.75 -3.25
C LEU A 137 -6.79 -2.05 -3.95
N CYS A 138 -6.77 -3.18 -3.23
CA CYS A 138 -6.48 -4.49 -3.84
C CYS A 138 -7.48 -4.86 -4.94
N ILE A 139 -8.77 -4.60 -4.70
CA ILE A 139 -9.84 -4.85 -5.69
C ILE A 139 -9.62 -3.97 -6.92
N LEU A 140 -9.25 -2.69 -6.74
CA LEU A 140 -8.97 -1.79 -7.86
C LEU A 140 -7.72 -2.20 -8.65
N GLU A 141 -6.66 -2.64 -7.98
CA GLU A 141 -5.45 -3.16 -8.63
C GLU A 141 -5.77 -4.38 -9.49
N GLN A 142 -6.54 -5.33 -8.94
CA GLN A 142 -7.04 -6.46 -9.71
C GLN A 142 -7.95 -6.03 -10.86
N ALA A 143 -8.83 -5.06 -10.66
CA ALA A 143 -9.73 -4.57 -11.70
C ALA A 143 -8.94 -3.92 -12.85
N ALA A 144 -7.91 -3.14 -12.53
CA ALA A 144 -7.03 -2.51 -13.50
C ALA A 144 -6.22 -3.54 -14.30
N MET A 145 -5.64 -4.54 -13.63
CA MET A 145 -4.86 -5.61 -14.29
C MET A 145 -5.72 -6.49 -15.20
N LEU A 146 -6.89 -6.91 -14.72
CA LEU A 146 -7.77 -7.85 -15.43
C LEU A 146 -8.84 -7.16 -16.29
N ARG A 147 -8.83 -5.82 -16.36
CA ARG A 147 -9.79 -4.99 -17.11
C ARG A 147 -11.25 -5.28 -16.73
N ARG A 148 -11.54 -5.30 -15.43
CA ARG A 148 -12.87 -5.60 -14.87
C ARG A 148 -13.59 -4.34 -14.40
N ASP A 149 -14.31 -3.69 -15.30
CA ASP A 149 -14.97 -2.40 -15.05
C ASP A 149 -15.98 -2.44 -13.88
N ILE A 150 -16.70 -3.55 -13.71
CA ILE A 150 -17.69 -3.73 -12.63
C ILE A 150 -17.04 -3.56 -11.25
N ASP A 151 -15.86 -4.15 -11.04
CA ASP A 151 -15.19 -4.07 -9.74
C ASP A 151 -14.71 -2.63 -9.46
N ALA A 152 -14.38 -1.85 -10.49
CA ALA A 152 -13.97 -0.44 -10.34
C ALA A 152 -15.14 0.47 -9.92
N GLU A 153 -16.35 0.24 -10.45
CA GLU A 153 -17.56 0.98 -10.05
C GLU A 153 -17.90 0.75 -8.57
N TRP A 154 -17.78 -0.50 -8.11
CA TRP A 154 -18.00 -0.86 -6.71
C TRP A 154 -16.99 -0.21 -5.76
N VAL A 155 -15.71 -0.18 -6.16
CA VAL A 155 -14.66 0.52 -5.40
C VAL A 155 -14.97 2.01 -5.24
N ASP A 156 -15.45 2.67 -6.30
CA ASP A 156 -15.79 4.10 -6.22
C ASP A 156 -16.85 4.37 -5.14
N ALA A 157 -17.90 3.55 -5.10
CA ALA A 157 -18.95 3.64 -4.10
C ALA A 157 -18.42 3.47 -2.67
N VAL A 158 -17.60 2.43 -2.42
CA VAL A 158 -17.00 2.17 -1.11
C VAL A 158 -16.08 3.32 -0.67
N VAL A 159 -15.19 3.77 -1.55
CA VAL A 159 -14.24 4.86 -1.24
C VAL A 159 -14.98 6.15 -0.98
N HIS A 160 -16.07 6.44 -1.71
CA HIS A 160 -16.93 7.60 -1.47
C HIS A 160 -17.47 7.61 -0.04
N GLN A 161 -17.95 6.46 0.47
CA GLN A 161 -18.45 6.37 1.85
C GLN A 161 -17.37 6.66 2.88
N VAL A 162 -16.13 6.19 2.67
CA VAL A 162 -15.00 6.42 3.60
C VAL A 162 -14.52 7.87 3.54
N VAL A 163 -14.34 8.42 2.34
CA VAL A 163 -13.86 9.79 2.12
C VAL A 163 -14.79 10.84 2.74
N GLY A 164 -16.10 10.56 2.75
CA GLY A 164 -17.13 11.40 3.37
C GLY A 164 -17.07 11.46 4.90
N GLN A 165 -16.35 10.55 5.57
CA GLN A 165 -16.30 10.51 7.03
C GLN A 165 -15.31 11.49 7.66
N SER A 166 -15.56 11.83 8.92
CA SER A 166 -14.60 12.48 9.83
C SER A 166 -13.60 11.49 10.44
N ALA A 167 -13.81 10.18 10.33
CA ALA A 167 -13.00 9.12 10.93
C ALA A 167 -11.52 9.14 10.50
N LEU A 168 -11.22 9.69 9.32
CA LEU A 168 -9.86 9.96 8.86
C LEU A 168 -9.14 11.04 9.69
N VAL A 169 -9.67 11.40 10.87
CA VAL A 169 -9.08 12.30 11.87
C VAL A 169 -8.70 11.56 13.16
N GLY A 170 -9.01 10.26 13.30
CA GLY A 170 -8.75 9.42 14.48
C GLY A 170 -7.28 9.06 14.77
N ASP A 171 -7.04 7.83 15.23
CA ASP A 171 -5.71 7.30 15.59
C ASP A 171 -4.64 7.66 14.53
N PRO A 172 -3.51 8.28 14.91
CA PRO A 172 -2.52 8.76 13.96
C PRO A 172 -1.98 7.70 13.01
N THR A 173 -1.77 6.46 13.48
CA THR A 173 -1.21 5.38 12.67
C THR A 173 -2.23 4.85 11.67
N SER A 174 -3.43 4.54 12.13
CA SER A 174 -4.52 4.04 11.28
C SER A 174 -4.93 5.09 10.25
N ARG A 175 -4.97 6.36 10.65
CA ARG A 175 -5.18 7.50 9.74
C ARG A 175 -4.08 7.60 8.69
N ALA A 176 -2.81 7.49 9.08
CA ALA A 176 -1.69 7.56 8.16
C ALA A 176 -1.72 6.42 7.12
N ALA A 177 -1.99 5.19 7.59
CA ALA A 177 -2.17 4.03 6.72
C ALA A 177 -3.35 4.21 5.76
N ALA A 178 -4.49 4.75 6.24
CA ALA A 178 -5.63 5.10 5.40
C ALA A 178 -5.28 6.13 4.32
N LEU A 179 -4.50 7.16 4.68
CA LEU A 179 -4.06 8.18 3.74
C LEU A 179 -3.18 7.59 2.64
N GLN A 180 -2.22 6.72 2.98
CA GLN A 180 -1.39 6.06 1.97
C GLN A 180 -2.24 5.27 0.96
N ALA A 181 -3.15 4.42 1.44
CA ALA A 181 -4.06 3.66 0.59
C ALA A 181 -4.91 4.59 -0.30
N LEU A 182 -5.49 5.66 0.27
CA LEU A 182 -6.31 6.63 -0.46
C LEU A 182 -5.52 7.38 -1.54
N CYS A 183 -4.26 7.74 -1.27
CA CYS A 183 -3.43 8.40 -2.27
C CYS A 183 -3.15 7.46 -3.46
N ARG A 184 -2.85 6.19 -3.20
CA ARG A 184 -2.61 5.19 -4.25
C ARG A 184 -3.88 4.89 -5.05
N LEU A 185 -5.02 4.76 -4.37
CA LEU A 185 -6.35 4.69 -5.00
C LEU A 185 -6.60 5.88 -5.94
N ALA A 186 -6.31 7.10 -5.48
CA ALA A 186 -6.50 8.32 -6.28
C ALA A 186 -5.63 8.34 -7.54
N LEU A 187 -4.37 7.87 -7.46
CA LEU A 187 -3.50 7.71 -8.62
C LEU A 187 -4.04 6.68 -9.60
N LEU A 188 -4.35 5.49 -9.12
CA LEU A 188 -4.74 4.36 -9.95
C LEU A 188 -6.06 4.64 -10.68
N ALA A 189 -7.03 5.25 -9.98
CA ALA A 189 -8.31 5.66 -10.54
C ALA A 189 -8.24 6.99 -11.32
N ARG A 190 -7.13 7.75 -11.24
CA ARG A 190 -7.01 9.13 -11.73
C ARG A 190 -8.15 10.04 -11.23
N ASN A 191 -8.52 9.90 -9.96
CA ASN A 191 -9.70 10.56 -9.38
C ASN A 191 -9.32 11.86 -8.66
N GLU A 192 -9.60 13.01 -9.31
CA GLU A 192 -9.29 14.33 -8.77
C GLU A 192 -10.00 14.67 -7.45
N SER A 193 -11.20 14.13 -7.23
CA SER A 193 -11.97 14.38 -6.01
C SER A 193 -11.27 13.75 -4.80
N TRP A 194 -10.79 12.51 -4.95
CA TRP A 194 -10.04 11.81 -3.91
C TRP A 194 -8.69 12.47 -3.67
N SER A 195 -7.97 12.87 -4.73
CA SER A 195 -6.74 13.66 -4.61
C SER A 195 -6.96 14.97 -3.84
N ARG A 196 -8.07 15.67 -4.09
CA ARG A 196 -8.43 16.89 -3.35
C ARG A 196 -8.72 16.59 -1.88
N ARG A 197 -9.36 15.45 -1.59
CA ARG A 197 -9.62 15.02 -0.20
C ARG A 197 -8.31 14.76 0.55
N VAL A 198 -7.40 13.98 -0.04
CA VAL A 198 -6.04 13.78 0.50
C VAL A 198 -5.43 15.14 0.82
N ALA A 199 -5.48 16.06 -0.15
CA ALA A 199 -4.92 17.39 0.00
C ALA A 199 -5.57 18.21 1.12
N MET A 200 -6.82 17.95 1.51
CA MET A 200 -7.50 18.57 2.65
C MET A 200 -7.11 17.92 3.98
N LEU A 201 -6.98 16.60 4.02
CA LEU A 201 -6.65 15.84 5.24
C LEU A 201 -5.20 16.01 5.68
N VAL A 202 -4.30 16.31 4.75
CA VAL A 202 -2.88 16.54 5.03
C VAL A 202 -2.59 17.99 5.51
N GLN A 203 -3.42 18.99 5.16
CA GLN A 203 -3.14 20.41 5.51
C GLN A 203 -2.94 20.67 7.01
N PRO A 204 -3.69 20.03 7.93
CA PRO A 204 -3.52 20.25 9.37
C PRO A 204 -2.15 19.79 9.91
N ARG A 205 -1.41 18.92 9.20
CA ARG A 205 -0.11 18.38 9.66
C ARG A 205 1.04 19.37 9.66
N ARG A 206 0.86 20.57 9.12
CA ARG A 206 1.93 21.58 9.02
C ARG A 206 2.35 22.23 10.36
N LEU A 207 1.75 21.91 11.52
CA LEU A 207 1.86 22.82 12.70
C LEU A 207 2.14 22.23 14.11
N GLY A 208 2.58 20.99 14.24
CA GLY A 208 3.07 20.44 15.53
C GLY A 208 2.85 18.94 15.53
N ASP A 209 3.80 18.07 15.80
CA ASP A 209 4.91 18.12 16.75
C ASP A 209 5.99 17.15 16.22
N PRO A 210 7.30 17.48 16.15
CA PRO A 210 8.34 16.57 15.65
C PRO A 210 8.60 15.33 16.54
N GLY A 211 7.75 15.06 17.53
CA GLY A 211 7.87 13.98 18.50
C GLY A 211 6.88 12.82 18.35
N GLU A 212 5.85 12.92 17.50
CA GLU A 212 5.05 11.75 17.15
C GLU A 212 5.88 10.88 16.20
N SER A 213 6.11 9.62 16.58
CA SER A 213 6.90 8.66 15.80
C SER A 213 6.34 8.54 14.38
N ALA A 214 6.86 9.36 13.48
CA ALA A 214 6.43 9.43 12.09
C ALA A 214 6.85 8.12 11.42
N ARG A 215 5.93 7.15 11.42
CA ARG A 215 6.01 6.04 10.48
C ARG A 215 5.95 6.61 9.06
N PRO A 216 6.62 5.99 8.08
CA PRO A 216 6.72 6.50 6.71
C PRO A 216 5.39 6.60 5.95
N TRP A 217 4.28 6.16 6.55
CA TRP A 217 2.92 6.24 6.01
C TRP A 217 2.53 7.63 5.47
N ASP A 218 3.07 8.68 6.07
CA ASP A 218 2.73 10.07 5.74
C ASP A 218 3.50 10.61 4.55
N LEU A 219 4.62 9.98 4.21
CA LEU A 219 5.59 10.49 3.26
C LEU A 219 4.93 10.80 1.91
N PHE A 220 4.15 9.84 1.40
CA PHE A 220 3.51 9.98 0.10
C PHE A 220 2.42 11.07 0.08
N ALA A 221 1.60 11.13 1.12
CA ALA A 221 0.57 12.15 1.24
C ALA A 221 1.16 13.57 1.36
N LEU A 222 2.32 13.71 2.02
CA LEU A 222 3.09 14.96 2.09
C LEU A 222 3.75 15.32 0.76
N ALA A 223 4.29 14.34 0.04
CA ALA A 223 4.92 14.54 -1.26
C ALA A 223 3.91 15.00 -2.34
N TRP A 224 2.65 14.58 -2.21
CA TRP A 224 1.56 14.90 -3.15
C TRP A 224 1.27 16.39 -3.31
N ILE A 225 1.42 17.19 -2.25
CA ILE A 225 0.97 18.59 -2.25
C ILE A 225 2.20 19.49 -2.26
N ASP A 226 2.29 20.39 -3.24
CA ASP A 226 3.45 21.28 -3.42
C ASP A 226 3.92 21.96 -2.12
N ARG A 227 2.98 22.48 -1.33
CA ARG A 227 3.31 23.15 -0.08
C ARG A 227 3.85 22.19 1.00
N THR A 228 3.54 20.89 0.97
CA THR A 228 4.06 19.94 1.98
C THR A 228 5.27 19.15 1.50
N GLN A 229 5.79 19.40 0.30
CA GLN A 229 6.98 18.72 -0.23
C GLN A 229 8.22 18.95 0.65
N GLU A 230 8.43 20.15 1.21
CA GLU A 230 9.54 20.39 2.15
C GLU A 230 9.44 19.52 3.41
N SER A 231 8.22 19.21 3.87
CA SER A 231 8.00 18.30 5.00
C SER A 231 8.24 16.84 4.60
N ALA A 232 7.92 16.46 3.37
CA ALA A 232 8.27 15.15 2.83
C ALA A 232 9.80 14.98 2.72
N ASP A 233 10.50 16.01 2.24
CA ASP A 233 11.96 16.03 2.14
C ASP A 233 12.60 15.89 3.53
N ALA A 234 12.15 16.68 4.51
CA ALA A 234 12.63 16.57 5.89
C ALA A 234 12.36 15.19 6.53
N MET A 235 11.23 14.57 6.18
CA MET A 235 10.90 13.21 6.64
C MET A 235 11.85 12.17 6.03
N VAL A 236 12.19 12.28 4.74
CA VAL A 236 13.19 11.41 4.11
C VAL A 236 14.55 11.59 4.77
N GLU A 237 14.97 12.84 5.00
CA GLU A 237 16.22 13.13 5.69
C GLU A 237 16.23 12.50 7.09
N ASP A 238 15.18 12.66 7.88
CA ASP A 238 15.06 12.06 9.21
C ASP A 238 15.12 10.51 9.16
N LEU A 239 14.41 9.88 8.22
CA LEU A 239 14.46 8.43 8.01
C LEU A 239 15.87 7.92 7.66
N VAL A 240 16.66 8.71 6.91
CA VAL A 240 18.06 8.38 6.59
C VAL A 240 18.98 8.46 7.81
N HIS A 241 18.72 9.38 8.73
CA HIS A 241 19.57 9.60 9.92
C HIS A 241 19.19 8.70 11.10
N ARG A 242 18.02 8.05 11.08
CA ARG A 242 17.58 7.09 12.10
C ARG A 242 18.36 5.76 11.98
N ALA A 243 18.28 4.95 13.03
CA ALA A 243 18.69 3.54 12.99
C ALA A 243 18.04 2.82 11.79
N PRO A 244 18.63 1.73 11.27
CA PRO A 244 18.02 0.99 10.16
C PRO A 244 16.55 0.70 10.48
N PRO A 245 15.63 0.88 9.51
CA PRO A 245 14.21 0.69 9.75
C PRO A 245 13.95 -0.73 10.21
N ASP A 246 12.91 -0.93 11.01
CA ASP A 246 12.41 -2.28 11.24
C ASP A 246 11.75 -2.82 9.95
N VAL A 247 11.31 -4.09 9.99
CA VAL A 247 10.72 -4.73 8.81
C VAL A 247 9.44 -4.05 8.37
N ASP A 248 8.60 -3.60 9.31
CA ASP A 248 7.32 -2.98 8.97
C ASP A 248 7.55 -1.63 8.29
N ASP A 249 8.46 -0.81 8.83
CA ASP A 249 8.86 0.45 8.21
C ASP A 249 9.50 0.22 6.84
N ALA A 250 10.33 -0.81 6.67
CA ALA A 250 10.94 -1.15 5.39
C ALA A 250 9.90 -1.55 4.32
N LEU A 251 8.83 -2.26 4.70
CA LEU A 251 7.73 -2.59 3.78
C LEU A 251 6.99 -1.33 3.31
N ILE A 252 6.71 -0.41 4.23
CA ILE A 252 6.02 0.86 3.92
C ILE A 252 6.90 1.72 3.00
N LEU A 253 8.21 1.77 3.25
CA LEU A 253 9.16 2.46 2.40
C LEU A 253 9.20 1.89 0.98
N ALA A 254 9.09 0.57 0.83
CA ALA A 254 9.02 -0.07 -0.49
C ALA A 254 7.78 0.37 -1.28
N ASP A 255 6.60 0.39 -0.63
CA ASP A 255 5.38 0.90 -1.28
C ASP A 255 5.47 2.41 -1.58
N CYS A 256 6.07 3.21 -0.69
CA CYS A 256 6.31 4.64 -0.95
C CYS A 256 7.18 4.84 -2.20
N CYS A 257 8.25 4.07 -2.35
CA CYS A 257 9.13 4.12 -3.54
C CYS A 257 8.36 3.85 -4.82
N ASP A 258 7.56 2.77 -4.84
CA ASP A 258 6.76 2.38 -6.00
C ASP A 258 5.73 3.46 -6.33
N THR A 259 4.98 3.92 -5.33
CA THR A 259 3.91 4.89 -5.51
C THR A 259 4.43 6.26 -5.96
N ILE A 260 5.56 6.74 -5.42
CA ILE A 260 6.19 7.98 -5.90
C ILE A 260 6.63 7.85 -7.37
N GLY A 261 7.11 6.67 -7.77
CA GLY A 261 7.47 6.38 -9.16
C GLY A 261 6.30 6.39 -10.14
N MET A 262 5.05 6.39 -9.67
CA MET A 262 3.85 6.50 -10.51
C MET A 262 3.44 7.94 -10.81
N PHE A 263 4.01 8.95 -10.15
CA PHE A 263 3.69 10.33 -10.48
C PHE A 263 4.14 10.66 -11.91
N PRO A 264 3.33 11.37 -12.70
CA PRO A 264 3.79 11.88 -13.99
C PRO A 264 5.00 12.81 -13.76
N GLU A 265 6.07 12.60 -14.53
CA GLU A 265 7.16 13.57 -14.65
C GLU A 265 6.55 14.85 -15.24
N GLY A 266 6.33 15.84 -14.38
CA GLY A 266 5.83 17.17 -14.77
C GLY A 266 6.87 18.01 -15.48
#